data_AF-A0A6M0AN66-F1
#
_entry.id   AF-A0A6M0AN66-F1
#
_cell.length_a   1.000
_cell.length_b   1.000
_cell.length_c   1.000
_cell.angle_alpha   90.00
_cell.angle_beta   90.00
_cell.angle_gamma   90.00
#
_symmetry.space_group_name_H-M   'P 1'
#
loop_
_entity.id
_entity.type
_entity.pdbx_description
1 polymer ?
#
loop_
_entity_poly.entity_id
_entity_poly.type
_entity_poly.pdbx_seq_one_letter_code
_entity_poly.pdbx_strand_id
1 'polypeptide(L)' 'AEARKRLGPDMKVQGNIDPGVLFGSQAFIRDRIVDTIRKAGHEGHILNLGHGVLPGTPEDNVRFFFETAKQADQLMAVHA' A
#
# COMPACT_ATOMS: atom_id res chain seq x y z
N ALA A 1 3.48 -7.65 -8.11
CA ALA A 1 3.77 -8.96 -8.69
C ALA A 1 4.63 -8.87 -9.96
N GLU A 2 4.15 -8.28 -11.07
CA GLU A 2 4.92 -8.26 -12.33
C GLU A 2 6.27 -7.54 -12.21
N ALA A 3 6.31 -6.37 -11.55
CA ALA A 3 7.56 -5.65 -11.30
C ALA A 3 8.61 -6.52 -10.57
N ARG A 4 8.19 -7.36 -9.60
CA ARG A 4 9.09 -8.30 -8.91
C ARG A 4 9.66 -9.36 -9.84
N LYS A 5 8.81 -9.92 -10.72
CA LYS A 5 9.27 -10.92 -11.71
C LYS A 5 10.33 -10.34 -12.63
N ARG A 6 10.16 -9.08 -13.04
CA ARG A 6 11.10 -8.39 -13.95
C ARG A 6 12.38 -7.92 -13.28
N LEU A 7 12.31 -7.46 -12.03
CA LEU A 7 13.45 -6.88 -11.30
C LEU A 7 14.28 -7.93 -10.54
N GLY A 8 13.72 -9.11 -10.26
CA GLY A 8 14.37 -10.14 -9.47
C GLY A 8 14.27 -9.91 -7.95
N PRO A 9 14.74 -10.88 -7.13
CA PRO A 9 14.59 -10.87 -5.68
C PRO A 9 15.49 -9.84 -4.95
N ASP A 10 16.63 -9.50 -5.54
CA ASP A 10 17.63 -8.63 -4.89
C ASP A 10 17.21 -7.15 -4.92
N MET A 11 16.38 -6.76 -5.88
CA MET A 11 15.92 -5.39 -6.05
C MET A 11 14.76 -5.07 -5.09
N LYS A 12 14.95 -4.02 -4.28
CA LYS A 12 13.90 -3.47 -3.42
C LYS A 12 12.94 -2.61 -4.24
N VAL A 13 11.66 -2.59 -3.86
CA VAL A 13 10.63 -1.85 -4.60
C VAL A 13 9.90 -0.87 -3.69
N GLN A 14 9.43 0.23 -4.25
CA GLN A 14 8.61 1.24 -3.56
C GLN A 14 7.29 1.45 -4.31
N GLY A 15 6.22 1.74 -3.58
CA GLY A 15 4.90 2.06 -4.12
C GLY A 15 3.85 1.00 -3.83
N ASN A 16 2.81 0.83 -4.64
CA ASN A 16 2.44 1.64 -5.79
C ASN A 16 0.94 1.89 -5.84
N ILE A 17 0.34 2.22 -4.69
CA ILE A 17 -1.11 2.45 -4.59
C ILE A 17 -1.50 3.67 -5.40
N ASP A 18 -2.53 3.53 -6.24
CA ASP A 18 -3.12 4.65 -6.98
C ASP A 18 -3.59 5.72 -5.98
N PRO A 19 -3.12 6.98 -6.08
CA PRO A 19 -3.53 8.03 -5.15
C PRO A 19 -5.05 8.29 -5.17
N GLY A 20 -5.75 7.96 -6.25
CA GLY A 20 -7.21 8.04 -6.33
C GLY A 20 -7.95 7.16 -5.31
N VAL A 21 -7.29 6.10 -4.80
CA VAL A 21 -7.82 5.24 -3.73
C VAL A 21 -8.17 6.04 -2.48
N LEU A 22 -7.45 7.13 -2.19
CA LEU A 22 -7.65 7.93 -0.99
C LEU A 22 -8.93 8.78 -1.01
N PHE A 23 -9.67 8.81 -2.13
CA PHE A 23 -11.02 9.37 -2.19
C PHE A 23 -12.11 8.35 -1.81
N GLY A 24 -11.74 7.07 -1.68
CA GLY A 24 -12.68 6.00 -1.30
C GLY A 24 -12.97 5.93 0.20
N SER A 25 -13.73 4.91 0.59
CA SER A 25 -13.95 4.61 2.01
C SER A 25 -12.68 4.07 2.68
N GLN A 26 -12.56 4.25 3.99
CA GLN A 26 -11.44 3.68 4.77
C GLN A 26 -11.33 2.15 4.64
N ALA A 27 -12.47 1.44 4.56
CA ALA A 27 -12.48 0.01 4.29
C ALA A 27 -11.83 -0.32 2.93
N PHE A 28 -12.17 0.43 1.88
CA PHE A 28 -11.54 0.27 0.57
C PHE A 28 -10.04 0.58 0.61
N ILE A 29 -9.63 1.66 1.29
CA ILE A 29 -8.22 2.02 1.46
C ILE A 29 -7.44 0.88 2.13
N ARG A 30 -7.95 0.32 3.24
CA ARG A 30 -7.34 -0.82 3.93
C ARG A 30 -7.17 -2.02 3.00
N ASP A 31 -8.22 -2.39 2.27
CA ASP A 31 -8.18 -3.55 1.38
C ASP A 31 -7.17 -3.36 0.25
N ARG A 32 -7.03 -2.13 -0.26
CA ARG A 32 -6.01 -1.77 -1.25
C ARG A 32 -4.59 -1.82 -0.68
N ILE A 33 -4.39 -1.42 0.57
CA ILE A 33 -3.10 -1.56 1.29
C ILE A 33 -2.71 -3.04 1.39
N VAL A 34 -3.60 -3.87 1.94
CA VAL A 34 -3.35 -5.32 2.13
C VAL A 34 -3.02 -6.02 0.82
N ASP A 35 -3.83 -5.77 -0.23
CA ASP A 35 -3.58 -6.36 -1.55
C ASP A 35 -2.24 -5.92 -2.15
N THR A 36 -1.84 -4.66 -1.95
CA THR A 36 -0.58 -4.13 -2.48
C THR A 36 0.62 -4.78 -1.79
N ILE A 37 0.59 -4.86 -0.46
CA ILE A 37 1.65 -5.51 0.33
C ILE A 37 1.77 -6.99 -0.07
N ARG A 38 0.64 -7.70 -0.16
CA ARG A 38 0.61 -9.11 -0.60
C ARG A 38 1.23 -9.30 -1.98
N LYS A 39 0.93 -8.40 -2.93
CA LYS A 39 1.49 -8.43 -4.30
C LYS A 39 2.96 -8.01 -4.37
N ALA A 40 3.44 -7.23 -3.40
CA ALA A 40 4.84 -6.80 -3.32
C ALA A 40 5.73 -7.86 -2.67
N GLY A 41 5.16 -8.74 -1.85
CA GLY A 41 5.87 -9.84 -1.17
C GLY A 41 6.37 -9.45 0.22
N HIS A 42 6.98 -10.41 0.91
CA HIS A 42 7.32 -10.33 2.33
C HIS A 42 8.57 -9.50 2.65
N GLU A 43 9.43 -9.21 1.66
CA GLU A 43 10.70 -8.55 1.90
C GLU A 43 10.99 -7.42 0.91
N GLY A 44 11.64 -6.36 1.39
CA GLY A 44 12.20 -5.32 0.53
C GLY A 44 11.16 -4.48 -0.19
N HIS A 45 10.04 -4.18 0.47
CA HIS A 45 8.98 -3.32 -0.02
C HIS A 45 8.84 -2.09 0.87
N ILE A 46 8.91 -0.91 0.26
CA ILE A 46 8.50 0.35 0.89
C ILE A 46 7.10 0.68 0.37
N LEU A 47 6.08 0.51 1.20
CA LEU A 47 4.72 0.89 0.82
C LEU A 47 4.66 2.39 0.58
N ASN A 48 4.12 2.78 -0.57
CA ASN A 48 3.87 4.17 -0.90
C ASN A 48 2.74 4.27 -1.93
N LEU A 49 2.29 5.49 -2.19
CA LEU A 49 1.50 5.79 -3.38
C LEU A 49 2.37 5.67 -4.64
N GLY A 50 1.73 5.46 -5.79
CA GLY A 50 2.39 5.46 -7.10
C GLY A 50 2.68 6.85 -7.65
N HIS A 51 2.06 7.89 -7.06
CA HIS A 51 2.27 9.30 -7.34
C HIS A 51 1.97 10.11 -6.06
N GLY A 52 2.17 11.44 -6.09
CA GLY A 52 1.79 12.32 -4.99
C GLY A 52 0.29 12.30 -4.66
N VAL A 53 -0.03 12.67 -3.41
CA VAL A 53 -1.40 12.91 -2.95
C VAL A 53 -2.06 13.97 -3.85
N LEU A 54 -3.30 13.73 -4.26
CA LEU A 54 -4.02 14.63 -5.17
C LEU A 54 -4.66 15.79 -4.38
N PRO A 55 -4.73 17.01 -4.96
CA PRO A 55 -5.53 18.09 -4.37
C PRO A 55 -6.97 17.66 -4.10
N GLY A 56 -7.50 18.04 -2.94
CA GLY A 56 -8.84 17.65 -2.50
C GLY A 56 -8.95 16.25 -1.87
N THR A 57 -7.86 15.49 -1.78
CA THR A 57 -7.85 14.23 -1.02
C THR A 57 -8.21 14.51 0.45
N PRO A 58 -9.19 13.80 1.04
CA PRO A 58 -9.52 13.98 2.45
C PRO A 58 -8.31 13.68 3.35
N GLU A 59 -7.93 14.64 4.20
CA GLU A 59 -6.77 14.49 5.09
C GLU A 59 -6.92 13.29 6.04
N ASP A 60 -8.15 13.01 6.51
CA ASP A 60 -8.45 11.86 7.35
C ASP A 60 -8.17 10.54 6.63
N ASN A 61 -8.35 10.48 5.31
CA ASN A 61 -8.00 9.30 4.53
C ASN A 61 -6.48 9.16 4.33
N VAL A 62 -5.75 10.28 4.24
CA VAL A 62 -4.28 10.26 4.24
C VAL A 62 -3.75 9.77 5.60
N ARG A 63 -4.31 10.28 6.70
CA ARG A 63 -3.99 9.82 8.06
C ARG A 63 -4.31 8.34 8.24
N PHE A 64 -5.50 7.92 7.81
CA PHE A 64 -5.93 6.53 7.89
C PHE A 64 -5.00 5.61 7.10
N PHE A 65 -4.60 6.00 5.88
CA PHE A 65 -3.62 5.27 5.08
C PHE A 65 -2.30 5.06 5.84
N PHE A 66 -1.76 6.13 6.43
CA PHE A 66 -0.50 6.08 7.17
C PHE A 66 -0.56 5.21 8.42
N GLU A 67 -1.59 5.38 9.25
CA GLU A 67 -1.74 4.59 10.48
C GLU A 67 -2.03 3.11 10.18
N THR A 68 -2.83 2.83 9.14
CA THR A 68 -3.09 1.45 8.68
C THR A 68 -1.80 0.80 8.17
N ALA A 69 -0.98 1.53 7.41
CA ALA A 69 0.30 1.03 6.91
C ALA A 69 1.27 0.65 8.04
N LYS A 70 1.32 1.43 9.13
CA LYS A 70 2.14 1.12 10.32
C LYS A 70 1.70 -0.15 11.05
N GLN A 71 0.43 -0.55 10.88
CA GLN A 71 -0.15 -1.74 11.49
C GLN A 71 -0.21 -2.92 10.50
N ALA A 72 0.44 -2.81 9.33
CA ALA A 72 0.36 -3.81 8.27
C ALA A 72 0.75 -5.22 8.74
N ASP A 73 1.75 -5.36 9.60
CA ASP A 73 2.18 -6.66 10.12
C ASP A 73 1.05 -7.40 10.86
N GLN A 74 0.24 -6.66 11.63
CA GLN A 74 -0.91 -7.22 12.35
C GLN A 74 -2.03 -7.60 11.38
N LEU A 75 -2.28 -6.78 10.37
CA LEU A 75 -3.30 -7.05 9.34
C LEU A 75 -2.96 -8.28 8.50
N MET A 76 -1.68 -8.50 8.24
CA MET A 76 -1.20 -9.65 7.47
C MET A 76 -1.19 -10.94 8.31
N ALA A 77 -0.94 -10.86 9.63
CA ALA A 77 -0.96 -12.01 10.53
C ALA A 77 -2.35 -12.64 10.71
N VAL A 78 -3.43 -11.85 10.58
CA VAL A 78 -4.83 -12.33 10.70
C VAL A 78 -5.32 -13.05 9.43
N HIS A 79 -4.54 -13.02 8.35
CA HIS A 79 -4.90 -13.62 7.05
C HIS A 79 -3.88 -14.67 6.56
N ALA A 80 -3.06 -15.20 7.49
CA ALA A 80 -2.14 -16.31 7.25
C ALA A 80 -2.82 -17.68 7.46
#